data_AF-A0A8A2U8T3-F1
#
_entry.id   AF-A0A8A2U8T3-F1
#
_cell.length_a   1.000
_cell.length_b   1.000
_cell.length_c   1.000
_cell.angle_alpha   90.00
_cell.angle_beta   90.00
_cell.angle_gamma   90.00
#
_symmetry.space_group_name_H-M   'P 1'
#
loop_
_entity.id
_entity.type
_entity.pdbx_description
1 polymer ?
#
loop_
_entity_poly.entity_id
_entity_poly.type
_entity_poly.pdbx_seq_one_letter_code
_entity_poly.pdbx_strand_id
1 'polypeptide(L)'
;MCGRYTLTVPDEDLEARFDARFRTAESDSGSDATFTPRYNMAPGQELPVITNEEPETIQRLEWGLVPSWADDDSGGLINARAESIDEKPSFESAYERRRCIVPADGFYEWVETADGKQPYRVTFEDDRVFAMAGLWERWEPATTQTGLDAFGGGVEEASESGPLETFTIVTTDPNDLVSELHHRMAVVLEPAAEERWLSGDEPRALLEPYPSDGMTAYPVSTAVNDPATDEPSLIEPIEVLERSGDRGL
;
A
#
# COMPACT_ATOMS: atom_id res chain seq x y z
N MET A 1 11.35 3.79 -2.37
CA MET A 1 10.34 3.87 -1.27
C MET A 1 9.13 3.30 -1.96
N CYS A 2 8.49 2.29 -1.39
CA CYS A 2 7.39 1.62 -2.06
C CYS A 2 6.26 2.64 -2.33
N GLY A 3 6.11 3.06 -3.59
CA GLY A 3 5.10 4.02 -4.03
C GLY A 3 4.19 3.48 -5.12
N ARG A 4 4.39 2.20 -5.48
CA ARG A 4 3.57 1.49 -6.44
C ARG A 4 3.70 -0.01 -6.26
N TYR A 5 2.59 -0.71 -6.34
CA TYR A 5 2.58 -2.17 -6.24
C TYR A 5 1.54 -2.83 -7.13
N THR A 6 1.58 -4.15 -7.18
CA THR A 6 0.70 -4.99 -8.00
C THR A 6 -0.04 -5.99 -7.14
N LEU A 7 -1.24 -6.34 -7.60
CA LEU A 7 -2.07 -7.41 -7.09
C LEU A 7 -2.89 -7.96 -8.25
N THR A 8 -2.29 -8.90 -8.97
CA THR A 8 -2.73 -9.37 -10.29
C THR A 8 -3.51 -10.68 -10.25
N VAL A 9 -3.55 -11.33 -9.08
CA VAL A 9 -4.33 -12.56 -8.87
C VAL A 9 -5.83 -12.29 -8.76
N PRO A 10 -6.70 -13.26 -9.11
CA PRO A 10 -8.14 -13.21 -8.85
C PRO A 10 -8.49 -13.07 -7.36
N ASP A 11 -9.73 -12.66 -7.06
CA ASP A 11 -10.25 -12.61 -5.68
C ASP A 11 -10.18 -13.96 -4.98
N GLU A 12 -10.61 -15.05 -5.63
CA GLU A 12 -10.62 -16.39 -5.04
C GLU A 12 -9.24 -16.84 -4.51
N ASP A 13 -8.17 -16.46 -5.20
CA ASP A 13 -6.80 -16.77 -4.80
C ASP A 13 -6.37 -15.94 -3.58
N LEU A 14 -6.80 -14.67 -3.50
CA LEU A 14 -6.55 -13.81 -2.33
C LEU A 14 -7.32 -14.31 -1.11
N GLU A 15 -8.59 -14.61 -1.30
CA GLU A 15 -9.47 -15.14 -0.25
C GLU A 15 -8.95 -16.46 0.31
N ALA A 16 -8.43 -17.34 -0.55
CA ALA A 16 -7.80 -18.59 -0.13
C ALA A 16 -6.44 -18.36 0.56
N ARG A 17 -5.61 -17.43 0.07
CA ARG A 17 -4.27 -17.14 0.61
C ARG A 17 -4.31 -16.55 2.02
N PHE A 18 -5.31 -15.72 2.31
CA PHE A 18 -5.42 -15.00 3.58
C PHE A 18 -6.51 -15.53 4.51
N ASP A 19 -7.24 -16.57 4.11
CA ASP A 19 -8.42 -17.08 4.83
C ASP A 19 -9.42 -15.97 5.18
N ALA A 20 -9.64 -15.07 4.21
CA ALA A 20 -10.49 -13.88 4.34
C ALA A 20 -11.47 -13.79 3.15
N ARG A 21 -12.47 -12.92 3.25
CA ARG A 21 -13.45 -12.68 2.18
C ARG A 21 -13.54 -11.21 1.82
N PHE A 22 -13.69 -10.89 0.54
CA PHE A 22 -13.95 -9.51 0.15
C PHE A 22 -15.27 -9.03 0.75
N ARG A 23 -15.25 -7.82 1.34
CA ARG A 23 -16.47 -7.20 1.85
C ARG A 23 -17.46 -7.01 0.70
N THR A 24 -18.60 -7.71 0.76
CA THR A 24 -19.72 -7.49 -0.15
C THR A 24 -20.42 -6.20 0.23
N ALA A 25 -20.59 -5.27 -0.69
CA ALA A 25 -21.36 -4.06 -0.43
C ALA A 25 -22.82 -4.42 -0.12
N GLU A 26 -23.35 -3.97 1.02
CA GLU A 26 -24.77 -4.04 1.33
C GLU A 26 -25.54 -3.06 0.43
N SER A 27 -25.73 -3.39 -0.84
CA SER A 27 -26.59 -2.60 -1.73
C SER A 27 -27.43 -3.52 -2.61
N ASP A 28 -28.74 -3.23 -2.63
CA ASP A 28 -29.90 -3.96 -3.20
C ASP A 28 -29.83 -4.27 -4.71
N SER A 29 -28.65 -4.30 -5.32
CA SER A 29 -28.46 -4.44 -6.76
C SER A 29 -27.43 -5.51 -7.14
N GLY A 30 -27.38 -6.64 -6.43
CA GLY A 30 -26.99 -7.96 -6.97
C GLY A 30 -25.70 -8.09 -7.81
N SER A 31 -24.77 -7.13 -7.75
CA SER A 31 -23.45 -7.26 -8.35
C SER A 31 -22.47 -7.51 -7.21
N ASP A 32 -22.09 -8.76 -7.02
CA ASP A 32 -20.84 -9.11 -6.35
C ASP A 32 -19.73 -8.36 -7.10
N ALA A 33 -19.24 -7.27 -6.54
CA ALA A 33 -18.15 -6.50 -7.11
C ALA A 33 -16.86 -7.31 -6.91
N THR A 34 -16.63 -8.27 -7.80
CA THR A 34 -15.43 -9.10 -7.85
C THR A 34 -14.20 -8.21 -7.96
N PHE A 35 -13.15 -8.49 -7.19
CA PHE A 35 -11.90 -7.75 -7.31
C PHE A 35 -11.32 -7.94 -8.72
N THR A 36 -10.91 -6.84 -9.34
CA THR A 36 -10.23 -6.88 -10.65
C THR A 36 -8.72 -6.77 -10.41
N PRO A 37 -7.90 -7.66 -11.01
CA PRO A 37 -6.45 -7.55 -11.03
C PRO A 37 -5.95 -6.14 -11.29
N ARG A 38 -4.99 -5.68 -10.48
CA ARG A 38 -4.39 -4.35 -10.55
C ARG A 38 -2.89 -4.48 -10.80
N TYR A 39 -2.41 -3.84 -11.86
CA TYR A 39 -1.03 -3.81 -12.30
C TYR A 39 -0.31 -2.52 -11.89
N ASN A 40 -1.04 -1.54 -11.36
CA ASN A 40 -0.48 -0.23 -11.03
C ASN A 40 -1.17 0.46 -9.83
N MET A 41 -1.15 -0.17 -8.66
CA MET A 41 -1.79 0.34 -7.45
C MET A 41 -0.98 1.48 -6.85
N ALA A 42 -1.58 2.67 -6.76
CA ALA A 42 -0.91 3.94 -6.43
C ALA A 42 -1.54 4.66 -5.22
N PRO A 43 -0.81 5.57 -4.55
CA PRO A 43 -1.36 6.43 -3.51
C PRO A 43 -2.64 7.17 -3.90
N GLY A 44 -3.53 7.37 -2.93
CA GLY A 44 -4.84 8.01 -3.08
C GLY A 44 -5.92 7.10 -3.69
N GLN A 45 -5.60 5.84 -3.99
CA GLN A 45 -6.59 4.86 -4.45
C GLN A 45 -7.14 4.06 -3.27
N GLU A 46 -8.39 3.58 -3.40
CA GLU A 46 -8.99 2.61 -2.50
C GLU A 46 -8.52 1.18 -2.83
N LEU A 47 -7.69 0.61 -1.96
CA LEU A 47 -6.96 -0.63 -2.23
C LEU A 47 -7.27 -1.72 -1.18
N PRO A 48 -7.18 -3.01 -1.55
CA PRO A 48 -7.43 -4.13 -0.62
C PRO A 48 -6.48 -4.12 0.57
N VAL A 49 -7.05 -4.26 1.77
CA VAL A 49 -6.37 -4.32 3.06
C VAL A 49 -7.14 -5.27 3.99
N ILE A 50 -6.41 -6.01 4.83
CA ILE A 50 -6.99 -6.81 5.91
C ILE A 50 -6.61 -6.15 7.23
N THR A 51 -7.58 -5.69 8.01
CA THR A 51 -7.33 -4.96 9.26
C THR A 51 -7.27 -5.92 10.45
N ASN A 52 -6.63 -5.49 11.54
CA ASN A 52 -6.66 -6.24 12.79
C ASN A 52 -8.05 -6.28 13.46
N GLU A 53 -8.96 -5.37 13.08
CA GLU A 53 -10.34 -5.35 13.59
C GLU A 53 -11.24 -6.33 12.82
N GLU A 54 -10.95 -6.57 11.54
CA GLU A 54 -11.67 -7.53 10.69
C GLU A 54 -10.70 -8.46 9.95
N PRO A 55 -10.00 -9.38 10.65
CA PRO A 55 -8.97 -10.23 10.05
C PRO A 55 -9.50 -11.24 9.03
N GLU A 56 -10.81 -11.51 9.04
CA GLU A 56 -11.50 -12.40 8.09
C GLU A 56 -12.08 -11.64 6.89
N THR A 57 -11.88 -10.32 6.81
CA THR A 57 -12.44 -9.45 5.76
C THR A 57 -11.33 -8.74 4.98
N ILE A 58 -11.38 -8.83 3.65
CA ILE A 58 -10.63 -7.97 2.75
C ILE A 58 -11.49 -6.73 2.44
N GLN A 59 -11.12 -5.61 3.03
CA GLN A 59 -11.79 -4.32 2.84
C GLN A 59 -10.96 -3.40 1.95
N ARG A 60 -11.54 -2.27 1.52
CA ARG A 60 -10.85 -1.25 0.73
C ARG A 60 -10.65 0.00 1.57
N LEU A 61 -9.40 0.46 1.67
CA LEU A 61 -9.02 1.70 2.36
C LEU A 61 -8.22 2.57 1.39
N GLU A 62 -8.22 3.88 1.60
CA GLU A 62 -7.41 4.79 0.79
C GLU A 62 -5.92 4.71 1.17
N TRP A 63 -5.03 4.55 0.20
CA TRP A 63 -3.59 4.55 0.46
C TRP A 63 -3.04 5.98 0.64
N GLY A 64 -2.75 6.33 1.88
CA GLY A 64 -2.26 7.64 2.27
C GLY A 64 -2.78 7.98 3.66
N LEU A 65 -2.14 7.45 4.70
CA LEU A 65 -2.65 7.55 6.08
C LEU A 65 -2.85 9.01 6.50
N VAL A 66 -4.08 9.31 6.93
CA VAL A 66 -4.47 10.56 7.56
C VAL A 66 -4.53 10.33 9.07
N PRO A 67 -3.65 10.96 9.87
CA PRO A 67 -3.70 10.82 11.32
C PRO A 67 -5.05 11.28 11.87
N SER A 68 -5.58 10.59 12.88
CA SER A 68 -6.90 10.88 13.45
C SER A 68 -7.08 12.32 13.98
N TRP A 69 -5.97 13.03 14.21
CA TRP A 69 -5.92 14.40 14.72
C TRP A 69 -5.69 15.46 13.64
N ALA A 70 -5.53 15.05 12.37
CA ALA A 70 -5.30 15.99 11.27
C ALA A 70 -6.48 16.94 11.07
N ASP A 71 -6.20 18.19 10.70
CA ASP A 71 -7.23 19.20 10.43
C ASP A 71 -7.93 18.98 9.09
N ASP A 72 -7.25 18.34 8.13
CA ASP A 72 -7.73 17.98 6.80
C ASP A 72 -7.14 16.64 6.35
N ASP A 73 -7.64 16.11 5.22
CA ASP A 73 -7.20 14.85 4.60
C ASP A 73 -6.08 15.04 3.57
N SER A 74 -5.47 16.23 3.49
CA SER A 74 -4.49 16.52 2.46
C SER A 74 -3.11 15.92 2.78
N GLY A 75 -2.45 15.38 1.75
CA GLY A 75 -1.06 14.94 1.86
C GLY A 75 -0.86 13.63 2.64
N GLY A 76 -1.82 12.71 2.56
CA GLY A 76 -1.80 11.39 3.19
C GLY A 76 -0.43 10.69 3.17
N LEU A 77 -0.07 10.09 4.30
CA LEU A 77 1.25 9.50 4.54
C LEU A 77 1.34 8.10 3.94
N ILE A 78 2.00 7.97 2.79
CA ILE A 78 2.03 6.71 2.03
C ILE A 78 2.96 5.62 2.62
N ASN A 79 3.98 6.02 3.40
CA ASN A 79 4.92 5.09 4.03
C ASN A 79 5.22 5.49 5.49
N ALA A 80 5.30 4.50 6.37
CA ALA A 80 5.80 4.62 7.74
C ALA A 80 7.18 3.96 7.86
N ARG A 81 8.14 4.62 8.52
CA ARG A 81 9.49 4.09 8.69
C ARG A 81 9.57 3.28 9.99
N ALA A 82 9.91 2.00 9.89
CA ALA A 82 10.04 1.07 11.00
C ALA A 82 10.90 1.62 12.16
N GLU A 83 11.96 2.37 11.85
CA GLU A 83 12.91 2.89 12.83
C GLU A 83 12.27 3.82 13.85
N SER A 84 11.27 4.61 13.40
CA SER A 84 10.64 5.70 14.15
C SER A 84 9.12 5.55 14.27
N ILE A 85 8.59 4.37 13.97
CA ILE A 85 7.15 4.13 13.82
C ILE A 85 6.37 4.32 15.13
N ASP A 86 7.03 4.06 16.25
CA ASP A 86 6.56 4.19 17.64
C ASP A 86 6.92 5.53 18.28
N GLU A 87 7.64 6.40 17.56
CA GLU A 87 8.05 7.72 18.07
C GLU A 87 7.31 8.87 17.37
N LYS A 88 6.82 8.63 16.15
CA LYS A 88 6.17 9.66 15.34
C LYS A 88 4.69 9.79 15.70
N PRO A 89 4.20 11.00 16.07
CA PRO A 89 2.79 11.22 16.40
C PRO A 89 1.78 10.83 15.30
N SER A 90 2.23 10.81 14.04
CA SER A 90 1.41 10.38 12.91
C SER A 90 1.20 8.87 12.84
N PHE A 91 2.02 8.06 13.52
CA PHE A 91 2.02 6.60 13.40
C PHE A 91 1.95 5.86 14.74
N GLU A 92 2.45 6.43 15.84
CA GLU A 92 2.56 5.75 17.14
C GLU A 92 1.23 5.11 17.59
N SER A 93 0.13 5.88 17.55
CA SER A 93 -1.19 5.36 17.93
C SER A 93 -1.71 4.26 16.98
N ALA A 94 -1.47 4.40 15.68
CA ALA A 94 -1.86 3.40 14.69
C ALA A 94 -1.00 2.13 14.80
N TYR A 95 0.29 2.28 15.07
CA TYR A 95 1.21 1.17 15.31
C TYR A 95 0.80 0.33 16.52
N GLU A 96 0.33 0.98 17.59
CA GLU A 96 -0.18 0.30 18.78
C GLU A 96 -1.54 -0.40 18.57
N ARG A 97 -2.42 0.14 17.73
CA ARG A 97 -3.85 -0.25 17.75
C ARG A 97 -4.44 -0.68 16.41
N ARG A 98 -3.86 -0.24 15.31
CA ARG A 98 -4.44 -0.30 13.97
C ARG A 98 -3.41 -0.77 12.96
N ARG A 99 -3.03 -2.04 13.09
CA ARG A 99 -2.17 -2.74 12.13
C ARG A 99 -3.03 -3.40 11.07
N CYS A 100 -2.51 -3.46 9.86
CA CYS A 100 -3.15 -4.15 8.77
C CYS A 100 -2.14 -4.90 7.90
N ILE A 101 -2.65 -5.81 7.10
CA ILE A 101 -1.92 -6.48 6.02
C ILE A 101 -2.33 -5.80 4.71
N VAL A 102 -1.33 -5.48 3.90
CA VAL A 102 -1.50 -4.98 2.52
C VAL A 102 -1.07 -6.10 1.57
N PRO A 103 -2.01 -6.82 0.92
CA PRO A 103 -1.70 -7.86 -0.04
C PRO A 103 -1.00 -7.30 -1.28
N ALA A 104 0.05 -7.98 -1.74
CA ALA A 104 0.74 -7.67 -3.00
C ALA A 104 1.33 -8.95 -3.62
N ASP A 105 1.55 -8.93 -4.94
CA ASP A 105 2.35 -9.94 -5.65
C ASP A 105 3.60 -9.34 -6.31
N GLY A 106 3.79 -8.04 -6.15
CA GLY A 106 4.99 -7.33 -6.57
C GLY A 106 4.94 -5.86 -6.19
N PHE A 107 6.09 -5.20 -6.17
CA PHE A 107 6.20 -3.75 -6.03
C PHE A 107 7.19 -3.17 -7.01
N TYR A 108 7.05 -1.87 -7.31
CA TYR A 108 7.96 -1.18 -8.21
C TYR A 108 8.94 -0.30 -7.44
N GLU A 109 10.19 -0.29 -7.90
CA GLU A 109 11.22 0.66 -7.47
C GLU A 109 11.92 1.27 -8.68
N TRP A 110 12.42 2.49 -8.53
CA TRP A 110 13.00 3.26 -9.64
C TRP A 110 14.49 3.46 -9.42
N VAL A 111 15.29 2.97 -10.37
CA VAL A 111 16.75 3.15 -10.39
C VAL A 111 17.09 4.40 -11.18
N GLU A 112 17.96 5.25 -10.62
CA GLU A 112 18.49 6.40 -11.34
C GLU A 112 19.50 5.94 -12.41
N THR A 113 19.29 6.39 -13.64
CA THR A 113 20.15 6.11 -14.79
C THR A 113 20.53 7.43 -15.49
N ALA A 114 21.43 7.36 -16.48
CA ALA A 114 21.83 8.54 -17.25
C ALA A 114 20.65 9.18 -18.02
N ASP A 115 19.65 8.39 -18.42
CA ASP A 115 18.53 8.82 -19.25
C ASP A 115 17.23 9.06 -18.45
N GLY A 116 17.32 9.03 -17.10
CA GLY A 116 16.19 9.22 -16.21
C GLY A 116 16.02 8.06 -15.23
N LYS A 117 14.79 7.81 -14.78
CA LYS A 117 14.49 6.74 -13.83
C LYS A 117 13.94 5.51 -14.54
N GLN A 118 14.59 4.36 -14.35
CA GLN A 118 14.16 3.07 -14.87
C GLN A 118 13.36 2.33 -13.79
N PRO A 119 12.06 2.06 -13.98
CA PRO A 119 11.30 1.22 -13.06
C PRO A 119 11.71 -0.25 -13.16
N TYR A 120 11.80 -0.89 -12.02
CA TYR A 120 11.95 -2.33 -11.85
C TYR A 120 10.76 -2.85 -11.08
N ARG A 121 10.24 -4.02 -11.46
CA ARG A 121 9.28 -4.77 -10.65
C ARG A 121 10.05 -5.79 -9.84
N VAL A 122 9.77 -5.84 -8.54
CA VAL A 122 10.31 -6.82 -7.59
C VAL A 122 9.20 -7.78 -7.20
N THR A 123 9.47 -9.08 -7.27
CA THR A 123 8.52 -10.16 -6.97
C THR A 123 9.22 -11.32 -6.27
N PHE A 124 8.45 -12.31 -5.81
CA PHE A 124 8.99 -13.65 -5.59
C PHE A 124 9.14 -14.40 -6.93
N GLU A 125 10.10 -15.31 -7.02
CA GLU A 125 10.36 -16.13 -8.21
C GLU A 125 9.21 -17.09 -8.57
N ASP A 126 8.38 -17.43 -7.58
CA ASP A 126 7.19 -18.28 -7.74
C ASP A 126 5.89 -17.49 -7.93
N ASP A 127 5.99 -16.17 -8.17
CA ASP A 127 4.86 -15.24 -8.36
C ASP A 127 3.83 -15.25 -7.22
N ARG A 128 4.20 -15.73 -6.03
CA ARG A 128 3.26 -15.82 -4.90
C ARG A 128 2.85 -14.45 -4.37
N VAL A 129 1.61 -14.39 -3.88
CA VAL A 129 1.11 -13.27 -3.09
C VAL A 129 1.76 -13.27 -1.70
N PHE A 130 2.15 -12.09 -1.25
CA PHE A 130 2.74 -11.83 0.06
C PHE A 130 2.03 -10.69 0.79
N ALA A 131 2.26 -10.64 2.10
CA ALA A 131 1.77 -9.59 2.98
C ALA A 131 2.84 -8.51 3.16
N MET A 132 2.49 -7.25 2.92
CA MET A 132 3.25 -6.12 3.45
C MET A 132 2.62 -5.66 4.76
N ALA A 133 3.45 -5.37 5.76
CA ALA A 133 3.00 -4.76 7.00
C ALA A 133 2.50 -3.35 6.72
N GLY A 134 1.29 -3.04 7.17
CA GLY A 134 0.68 -1.71 7.07
C GLY A 134 0.11 -1.23 8.40
N LEU A 135 -0.13 0.07 8.48
CA LEU A 135 -0.95 0.68 9.52
C LEU A 135 -2.18 1.32 8.88
N TRP A 136 -3.27 1.41 9.63
CA TRP A 136 -4.48 2.08 9.17
C TRP A 136 -4.99 3.09 10.20
N GLU A 137 -5.82 4.01 9.75
CA GLU A 137 -6.50 5.01 10.56
C GLU A 137 -7.94 5.18 10.14
N ARG A 138 -8.73 5.70 11.08
CA ARG A 138 -10.05 6.25 10.81
C ARG A 138 -10.05 7.72 11.18
N TRP A 139 -10.18 8.58 10.18
CA TRP A 139 -10.27 10.02 10.33
C TRP A 139 -11.71 10.48 10.11
N GLU A 140 -12.21 11.33 10.99
CA GLU A 140 -13.55 11.90 10.88
C GLU A 140 -13.43 13.39 10.55
N PRO A 141 -13.97 13.87 9.41
CA PRO A 141 -13.93 15.28 9.09
C PRO A 141 -14.60 16.09 10.20
N ALA A 142 -13.94 17.15 10.66
CA ALA A 142 -14.56 18.07 11.61
C ALA A 142 -15.80 18.69 10.95
N THR A 143 -17.00 18.29 11.37
CA THR A 143 -18.24 18.90 10.91
C THR A 143 -18.22 20.34 11.37
N THR A 144 -17.96 21.28 10.46
CA THR A 144 -18.11 22.70 10.76
C THR A 144 -19.60 22.93 11.00
N GLN A 145 -19.99 23.00 12.27
CA GLN A 145 -21.29 23.50 12.65
C GLN A 145 -21.32 24.96 12.19
N THR A 146 -21.92 25.23 11.02
CA THR A 146 -22.27 26.59 10.63
C THR A 146 -23.02 27.19 11.81
N GLY A 147 -22.42 28.19 12.45
CA GLY A 147 -22.89 28.74 13.71
C GLY A 147 -24.34 29.20 13.63
N LEU A 148 -24.94 29.43 14.80
CA LEU A 148 -26.31 29.93 15.02
C LEU A 148 -26.69 31.24 14.28
N ASP A 149 -25.84 31.75 13.38
CA ASP A 149 -26.06 32.95 12.57
C ASP A 149 -26.66 32.65 11.17
N ALA A 150 -26.86 31.38 10.79
CA ALA A 150 -27.51 30.99 9.53
C ALA A 150 -29.06 31.06 9.56
N PHE A 151 -29.63 32.14 10.12
CA PHE A 151 -31.02 32.52 9.84
C PHE A 151 -31.04 33.45 8.63
N GLY A 152 -30.72 32.93 7.44
CA GLY A 152 -30.56 33.80 6.28
C GLY A 152 -30.31 33.13 4.93
N GLY A 153 -30.99 32.02 4.62
CA GLY A 153 -31.13 31.53 3.24
C GLY A 153 -29.98 30.67 2.72
N GLY A 154 -30.32 29.45 2.30
CA GLY A 154 -29.41 28.49 1.67
C GLY A 154 -28.82 27.54 2.71
N VAL A 155 -29.43 26.37 2.85
CA VAL A 155 -28.80 25.24 3.53
C VAL A 155 -27.67 24.79 2.60
N GLU A 156 -26.43 25.18 2.86
CA GLU A 156 -25.29 24.45 2.32
C GLU A 156 -25.27 23.13 3.08
N GLU A 157 -25.66 22.06 2.40
CA GLU A 157 -25.65 20.70 2.94
C GLU A 157 -24.23 20.42 3.43
N ALA A 158 -24.09 20.27 4.76
CA ALA A 158 -22.89 19.69 5.34
C ALA A 158 -22.64 18.37 4.60
N SER A 159 -21.49 18.24 3.94
CA SER A 159 -21.16 17.01 3.22
C SER A 159 -21.32 15.83 4.16
N GLU A 160 -22.21 14.89 3.83
CA GLU A 160 -22.41 13.60 4.50
C GLU A 160 -21.21 12.66 4.25
N SER A 161 -19.99 13.18 4.32
CA SER A 161 -18.79 12.38 4.19
C SER A 161 -18.63 11.60 5.49
N GLY A 162 -18.87 10.29 5.41
CA GLY A 162 -18.59 9.37 6.50
C GLY A 162 -17.10 9.38 6.90
N PRO A 163 -16.72 8.62 7.94
CA PRO A 163 -15.33 8.47 8.31
C PRO A 163 -14.48 8.02 7.12
N LEU A 164 -13.32 8.66 6.92
CA LEU A 164 -12.31 8.25 5.95
C LEU A 164 -11.39 7.21 6.58
N GLU A 165 -11.34 6.03 5.99
CA GLU A 165 -10.41 4.97 6.40
C GLU A 165 -9.22 4.94 5.45
N THR A 166 -8.02 5.15 6.01
CA THR A 166 -6.77 5.27 5.23
C THR A 166 -5.72 4.32 5.77
N PHE A 167 -4.75 3.96 4.93
CA PHE A 167 -3.63 3.12 5.34
C PHE A 167 -2.28 3.61 4.82
N THR A 168 -1.21 3.07 5.39
CA THR A 168 0.19 3.31 5.00
C THR A 168 0.96 2.01 5.02
N ILE A 169 2.01 1.92 4.20
CA ILE A 169 2.90 0.74 4.16
C ILE A 169 4.09 0.98 5.08
N VAL A 170 4.42 0.00 5.91
CA VAL A 170 5.62 0.05 6.74
C VAL A 170 6.84 -0.29 5.89
N THR A 171 7.90 0.51 6.02
CA THR A 171 9.16 0.35 5.30
C THR A 171 10.31 0.17 6.27
N THR A 172 11.32 -0.58 5.86
CA THR A 172 12.56 -0.84 6.60
C THR A 172 13.77 -0.69 5.67
N ASP A 173 14.97 -0.98 6.16
CA ASP A 173 16.17 -1.06 5.34
C ASP A 173 16.01 -2.11 4.23
N PRO A 174 16.68 -1.98 3.08
CA PRO A 174 16.55 -2.95 2.00
C PRO A 174 17.37 -4.20 2.28
N ASN A 175 16.94 -5.34 1.72
CA ASN A 175 17.77 -6.53 1.59
C ASN A 175 18.78 -6.37 0.44
N ASP A 176 19.64 -7.37 0.22
CA ASP A 176 20.70 -7.31 -0.80
C ASP A 176 20.14 -6.99 -2.21
N LEU A 177 19.06 -7.65 -2.63
CA LEU A 177 18.43 -7.43 -3.93
C LEU A 177 17.87 -6.00 -4.08
N VAL A 178 17.08 -5.55 -3.11
CA VAL A 178 16.42 -4.23 -3.19
C VAL A 178 17.44 -3.11 -2.99
N SER A 179 18.55 -3.36 -2.30
CA SER A 179 19.59 -2.36 -2.06
C SER A 179 20.26 -1.88 -3.35
N GLU A 180 20.26 -2.71 -4.40
CA GLU A 180 20.72 -2.33 -5.74
C GLU A 180 19.76 -1.36 -6.43
N LEU A 181 18.49 -1.34 -6.03
CA LEU A 181 17.43 -0.55 -6.65
C LEU A 181 17.10 0.72 -5.85
N HIS A 182 16.99 0.60 -4.53
CA HIS A 182 16.54 1.65 -3.64
C HIS A 182 17.03 1.45 -2.19
N HIS A 183 17.24 2.54 -1.46
CA HIS A 183 17.71 2.54 -0.07
C HIS A 183 16.65 2.14 0.98
N ARG A 184 15.50 1.59 0.58
CA ARG A 184 14.35 1.22 1.44
C ARG A 184 13.52 0.15 0.76
N MET A 185 12.88 -0.68 1.57
CA MET A 185 11.97 -1.74 1.13
C MET A 185 10.70 -1.73 2.00
N ALA A 186 9.57 -2.22 1.48
CA ALA A 186 8.42 -2.54 2.31
C ALA A 186 8.77 -3.69 3.29
N VAL A 187 8.21 -3.67 4.50
CA VAL A 187 8.31 -4.80 5.42
C VAL A 187 7.40 -5.91 4.90
N VAL A 188 7.99 -6.97 4.34
CA VAL A 188 7.28 -8.16 3.89
C VAL A 188 7.21 -9.16 5.05
N LEU A 189 6.01 -9.64 5.36
CA LEU A 189 5.75 -10.58 6.44
C LEU A 189 5.77 -12.03 5.92
N GLU A 190 6.36 -12.93 6.70
CA GLU A 190 6.15 -14.36 6.50
C GLU A 190 4.71 -14.75 6.86
N PRO A 191 4.10 -15.75 6.21
CA PRO A 191 2.74 -16.20 6.53
C PRO A 191 2.52 -16.50 8.02
N ALA A 192 3.53 -17.10 8.68
CA ALA A 192 3.45 -17.41 10.11
C ALA A 192 3.51 -16.18 11.03
N ALA A 193 3.89 -15.01 10.51
CA ALA A 193 3.98 -13.76 11.26
C ALA A 193 2.77 -12.85 11.06
N GLU A 194 1.87 -13.16 10.12
CA GLU A 194 0.70 -12.34 9.77
C GLU A 194 -0.25 -12.16 10.97
N GLU A 195 -0.64 -13.24 11.64
CA GLU A 195 -1.50 -13.19 12.84
C GLU A 195 -0.83 -12.43 14.00
N ARG A 196 0.47 -12.67 14.19
CA ARG A 196 1.28 -12.00 15.21
C ARG A 196 1.36 -10.49 14.95
N TRP A 197 1.49 -10.08 13.69
CA TRP A 197 1.43 -8.69 13.29
C TRP A 197 0.07 -8.06 13.60
N LEU A 198 -1.03 -8.67 13.17
CA LEU A 198 -2.37 -8.13 13.41
C LEU A 198 -2.70 -8.03 14.91
N SER A 199 -2.39 -9.07 15.68
CA SER A 199 -2.61 -9.08 17.14
C SER A 199 -1.73 -8.10 17.90
N GLY A 200 -0.59 -7.68 17.33
CA GLY A 200 0.36 -6.78 17.99
C GLY A 200 1.20 -7.47 19.06
N ASP A 201 1.43 -8.77 18.90
CA ASP A 201 2.32 -9.53 19.78
C ASP A 201 3.78 -9.31 19.35
N GLU A 202 4.51 -8.51 20.13
CA GLU A 202 5.91 -8.12 19.86
C GLU A 202 6.16 -7.66 18.39
N PRO A 203 5.40 -6.66 17.88
CA PRO A 203 5.36 -6.33 16.45
C PRO A 203 6.69 -5.75 15.95
N ARG A 204 7.50 -5.17 16.84
CA ARG A 204 8.80 -4.56 16.47
C ARG A 204 9.77 -5.59 15.89
N ALA A 205 9.72 -6.83 16.38
CA ALA A 205 10.59 -7.91 15.91
C ALA A 205 10.24 -8.39 14.49
N LEU A 206 9.10 -7.94 13.94
CA LEU A 206 8.64 -8.28 12.59
C LEU A 206 9.04 -7.22 11.54
N LEU A 207 9.67 -6.11 11.95
CA LEU A 207 9.99 -4.99 11.06
C LEU A 207 11.39 -5.04 10.43
N GLU A 208 11.95 -6.25 10.36
CA GLU A 208 13.25 -6.52 9.74
C GLU A 208 13.12 -6.70 8.22
N PRO A 209 14.16 -6.43 7.43
CA PRO A 209 14.16 -6.72 5.99
C PRO A 209 13.93 -8.19 5.72
N TYR A 210 13.02 -8.50 4.78
CA TYR A 210 12.82 -9.86 4.31
C TYR A 210 14.05 -10.36 3.53
N PRO A 211 14.52 -11.61 3.73
CA PRO A 211 15.67 -12.15 3.00
C PRO A 211 15.49 -12.07 1.48
N SER A 212 16.56 -11.82 0.72
CA SER A 212 16.48 -11.74 -0.75
C SER A 212 16.30 -13.10 -1.43
N ASP A 213 16.51 -14.21 -0.71
CA ASP A 213 16.33 -15.56 -1.23
C ASP A 213 14.91 -15.79 -1.80
N GLY A 214 14.85 -16.22 -3.06
CA GLY A 214 13.58 -16.45 -3.77
C GLY A 214 12.90 -15.18 -4.26
N MET A 215 13.53 -14.01 -4.15
CA MET A 215 13.06 -12.77 -4.77
C MET A 215 13.81 -12.49 -6.06
N THR A 216 13.14 -11.83 -7.00
CA THR A 216 13.74 -11.38 -8.27
C THR A 216 13.31 -9.96 -8.59
N ALA A 217 14.11 -9.28 -9.41
CA ALA A 217 13.81 -7.95 -9.90
C ALA A 217 14.15 -7.84 -11.39
N TYR A 218 13.27 -7.21 -12.16
CA TYR A 218 13.47 -7.01 -13.58
C TYR A 218 12.91 -5.66 -14.05
N PRO A 219 13.53 -5.03 -15.07
CA PRO A 219 13.10 -3.72 -15.55
C PRO A 219 11.78 -3.83 -16.32
N VAL A 220 10.93 -2.80 -16.17
CA VAL A 220 9.62 -2.71 -16.84
C VAL A 220 9.46 -1.38 -17.59
N SER A 221 8.36 -1.23 -18.33
CA SER A 221 8.07 -0.01 -19.08
C SER A 221 7.91 1.22 -18.17
N THR A 222 8.37 2.38 -18.62
CA THR A 222 8.13 3.68 -17.96
C THR A 222 6.66 4.12 -18.00
N ALA A 223 5.79 3.41 -18.74
CA ALA A 223 4.35 3.62 -18.70
C ALA A 223 3.77 3.50 -17.28
N VAL A 224 4.41 2.71 -16.40
CA VAL A 224 4.02 2.58 -14.99
C VAL A 224 4.05 3.92 -14.24
N ASN A 225 4.82 4.91 -14.72
CA ASN A 225 4.91 6.23 -14.09
C ASN A 225 3.54 6.94 -14.02
N ASP A 226 2.66 6.70 -14.99
CA ASP A 226 1.31 7.24 -14.99
C ASP A 226 0.37 6.37 -14.13
N PRO A 227 -0.11 6.87 -12.98
CA PRO A 227 -1.01 6.10 -12.10
C PRO A 227 -2.39 5.81 -12.71
N ALA A 228 -2.76 6.46 -13.83
CA ALA A 228 -3.99 6.16 -14.55
C ALA A 228 -3.85 4.97 -15.52
N THR A 229 -2.61 4.55 -15.82
CA THR A 229 -2.36 3.37 -16.67
C THR A 229 -2.34 2.13 -15.79
N ASP A 230 -3.22 1.15 -16.04
CA ASP A 230 -3.36 -0.05 -15.22
C ASP A 230 -3.65 -1.28 -16.09
N GLU A 231 -2.61 -1.78 -16.76
CA GLU A 231 -2.73 -2.80 -17.81
C GLU A 231 -1.70 -3.93 -17.61
N PRO A 232 -1.97 -5.16 -18.10
CA PRO A 232 -1.06 -6.30 -17.97
C PRO A 232 0.34 -6.07 -18.57
N SER A 233 0.46 -5.21 -19.57
CA SER A 233 1.74 -4.86 -20.21
C SER A 233 2.74 -4.18 -19.26
N LEU A 234 2.27 -3.62 -18.13
CA LEU A 234 3.13 -2.93 -17.16
C LEU A 234 4.06 -3.87 -16.38
N ILE A 235 3.73 -5.16 -16.31
CA ILE A 235 4.54 -6.16 -15.62
C ILE A 235 5.42 -6.97 -16.58
N GLU A 236 5.37 -6.69 -17.88
CA GLU A 236 6.20 -7.36 -18.88
C GLU A 236 7.66 -6.87 -18.76
N PRO A 237 8.64 -7.79 -18.66
CA PRO A 237 10.05 -7.41 -18.66
C PRO A 237 10.44 -6.69 -19.95
N ILE A 238 11.27 -5.66 -19.84
CA ILE A 238 11.85 -4.97 -21.00
C ILE A 238 13.36 -5.22 -21.09
N GLU A 239 13.92 -5.09 -22.29
CA GLU A 239 15.37 -5.00 -22.45
C GLU A 239 15.84 -3.58 -22.12
N VAL A 240 16.70 -3.44 -21.11
CA VAL A 240 17.41 -2.18 -20.85
C VAL A 240 18.66 -2.18 -21.72
N LEU A 241 18.65 -1.33 -22.76
CA LEU A 241 19.84 -1.14 -23.59
C LEU A 241 20.90 -0.39 -22.80
N GLU A 242 21.81 -1.11 -22.16
CA GLU A 242 23.03 -0.52 -21.63
C GLU A 242 23.87 -0.01 -22.80
N ARG A 243 23.85 1.30 -23.06
CA ARG A 243 24.84 1.90 -23.95
C ARG A 243 26.18 1.81 -23.24
N SER A 244 27.01 0.87 -23.70
CA SER A 244 28.38 0.67 -23.25
C SER A 244 29.04 2.03 -23.05
N GLY A 245 29.26 2.39 -21.77
CA GLY A 245 29.97 3.59 -21.41
C GLY A 245 31.30 3.59 -22.15
N ASP A 246 31.54 4.66 -22.89
CA ASP A 246 32.79 4.96 -23.55
C ASP A 246 33.94 4.73 -22.55
N ARG A 247 34.67 3.62 -22.70
CA ARG A 247 36.00 3.46 -22.13
C ARG A 247 36.93 4.35 -22.95
N GLY A 248 36.76 5.66 -22.80
CA GLY A 248 37.62 6.69 -23.35
C GLY A 248 38.86 6.84 -22.48
N LEU A 249 39.91 6.10 -22.88
CA LEU A 249 41.36 6.34 -22.77
C LEU A 249 41.89 7.23 -21.61
#